data_AF-A0ABD1VWH5-F1
#
_entry.id   AF-A0ABD1VWH5-F1
#
_cell.length_a   1.000
_cell.length_b   1.000
_cell.length_c   1.000
_cell.angle_alpha   90.00
_cell.angle_beta   90.00
_cell.angle_gamma   90.00
#
_symmetry.space_group_name_H-M   'P 1'
#
loop_
_entity.id
_entity.type
_entity.pdbx_description
1 polymer ?
#
loop_
_entity_poly.entity_id
_entity_poly.type
_entity_poly.pdbx_seq_one_letter_code
_entity_poly.pdbx_strand_id
1 'polypeptide(L)'
;MDFVEVDDLKRLTVDRVARFMMYRGYKLPIGVLYKGERMSLLYGPRIVKIIEKNRKSLRYLHATYSGDKRFEVRYIHSGHINAVDLVAKTCSCRSWQLSGVPCGHVICSLESRGMSSDLMLYVSDC
;
A
#
# COMPACT_ATOMS: atom_id res chain seq x y z
N MET A 1 14.96 24.40 17.15
CA MET A 1 13.52 24.23 16.85
C MET A 1 13.49 23.44 15.56
N ASP A 2 13.59 22.12 15.68
CA ASP A 2 13.69 21.26 14.52
C ASP A 2 12.27 20.86 14.10
N PHE A 3 11.95 21.17 12.85
CA PHE A 3 10.71 20.79 12.20
C PHE A 3 10.65 19.26 12.15
N VAL A 4 9.77 18.67 12.94
CA VAL A 4 9.43 17.25 12.81
C VAL A 4 8.67 17.10 11.49
N GLU A 5 9.32 16.48 10.52
CA GLU A 5 8.76 16.20 9.19
C GLU A 5 7.50 15.35 9.34
N VAL A 6 6.44 15.69 8.60
CA VAL A 6 5.09 15.10 8.71
C VAL A 6 5.07 13.57 8.50
N ASP A 7 6.14 13.00 7.93
CA ASP A 7 6.38 11.56 7.77
C ASP A 7 6.63 10.81 9.09
N ASP A 8 7.23 11.44 10.10
CA ASP A 8 7.51 10.78 11.38
C ASP A 8 6.26 10.63 12.25
N LEU A 9 5.26 11.49 12.06
CA LEU A 9 3.99 11.41 12.80
C LEU A 9 3.22 10.12 12.46
N LYS A 10 3.34 9.61 11.24
CA LYS A 10 2.70 8.35 10.81
C LYS A 10 3.44 7.11 11.32
N ARG A 11 4.75 7.19 11.54
CA ARG A 11 5.51 6.14 12.24
C ARG A 11 5.18 6.13 13.74
N LEU A 12 4.98 7.30 14.33
CA LEU A 12 4.65 7.46 15.75
C LEU A 12 3.22 6.99 16.10
N THR A 13 2.24 7.11 15.20
CA THR A 13 0.88 6.56 15.43
C THR A 13 0.90 5.04 15.47
N VAL A 14 1.67 4.40 14.59
CA VAL A 14 1.87 2.93 14.56
C VAL A 14 2.51 2.42 15.85
N ASP A 15 3.47 3.17 16.39
CA ASP A 15 4.14 2.82 17.66
C ASP A 15 3.24 3.04 18.88
N ARG A 16 2.40 4.09 18.89
CA ARG A 16 1.43 4.33 19.97
C ARG A 16 0.37 3.24 20.08
N VAL A 17 -0.13 2.72 18.95
CA VAL A 17 -1.09 1.61 18.95
C VAL A 17 -0.43 0.31 19.41
N ALA A 18 0.80 0.03 18.98
CA ALA A 18 1.58 -1.11 19.45
C ALA A 18 1.83 -1.03 20.97
N ARG A 19 2.20 0.15 21.49
CA ARG A 19 2.33 0.41 22.92
C ARG A 19 1.00 0.23 23.66
N PHE A 20 -0.10 0.78 23.15
CA PHE A 20 -1.42 0.65 23.77
C PHE A 20 -1.90 -0.81 23.86
N MET A 21 -1.66 -1.60 22.82
CA MET A 21 -1.97 -3.04 22.82
C MET A 21 -1.11 -3.79 23.84
N MET A 22 0.16 -3.44 23.99
CA MET A 22 1.04 -3.99 25.02
C MET A 22 0.61 -3.59 26.45
N TYR A 23 0.22 -2.33 26.68
CA TYR A 23 -0.26 -1.83 27.98
C TYR A 23 -1.55 -2.51 28.46
N ARG A 24 -2.40 -3.01 27.55
CA ARG A 24 -3.62 -3.76 27.89
C ARG A 24 -3.41 -5.27 28.04
N GLY A 25 -2.17 -5.75 28.03
CA GLY A 25 -1.85 -7.15 28.30
C GLY A 25 -2.09 -8.11 27.13
N TYR A 26 -2.31 -7.60 25.91
CA TYR A 26 -2.28 -8.44 24.72
C TYR A 26 -0.84 -8.88 24.47
N LYS A 27 -0.50 -10.11 24.88
CA LYS A 27 0.77 -10.76 24.53
C LYS A 27 0.79 -10.97 23.02
N LEU A 28 1.40 -10.04 22.27
CA LEU A 28 1.72 -10.28 20.87
C LEU A 28 2.90 -11.24 20.82
N PRO A 29 2.75 -12.46 20.26
CA PRO A 29 3.88 -13.36 20.10
C PRO A 29 4.91 -12.67 19.22
N ILE A 30 6.18 -12.70 19.64
CA ILE A 30 7.30 -12.01 18.98
C ILE A 30 7.51 -12.44 17.50
N GLY A 31 6.80 -13.47 17.04
CA GLY A 31 6.80 -13.98 15.66
C GLY A 31 5.54 -13.73 14.81
N VAL A 32 4.54 -12.98 15.28
CA VAL A 32 3.22 -12.86 14.60
C VAL A 32 3.02 -11.54 13.83
N LEU A 33 4.05 -10.70 13.69
CA LEU A 33 3.94 -9.45 12.90
C LEU A 33 4.16 -9.67 11.39
N TYR A 34 3.54 -10.68 10.79
CA TYR A 34 3.53 -10.84 9.33
C TYR A 34 2.36 -10.08 8.71
N LYS A 35 2.71 -9.02 7.97
CA LYS A 35 2.02 -8.21 6.92
C LYS A 35 0.47 -8.15 6.84
N GLY A 36 -0.28 -9.24 7.05
CA GLY A 36 -1.74 -9.31 6.94
C GLY A 36 -2.50 -8.88 8.19
N GLU A 37 -2.08 -9.30 9.39
CA GLU A 37 -2.83 -9.03 10.64
C GLU A 37 -2.78 -7.56 11.07
N ARG A 38 -1.68 -6.84 10.81
CA ARG A 38 -1.63 -5.39 11.06
C ARG A 38 -2.58 -4.60 10.16
N MET A 39 -2.79 -5.05 8.92
CA MET A 39 -3.64 -4.34 7.97
C MET A 39 -5.12 -4.43 8.33
N SER A 40 -5.57 -5.58 8.83
CA SER A 40 -6.97 -5.78 9.25
C SER A 40 -7.34 -4.92 10.46
N LEU A 41 -6.39 -4.68 11.38
CA LEU A 41 -6.57 -3.81 12.53
C LEU A 41 -6.68 -2.32 12.16
N LEU A 42 -5.98 -1.89 11.11
CA LEU A 42 -5.93 -0.48 10.70
C LEU A 42 -7.07 -0.05 9.77
N TYR A 43 -7.43 -0.88 8.78
CA TYR A 43 -8.38 -0.51 7.72
C TYR A 43 -9.58 -1.47 7.61
N GLY A 44 -9.67 -2.45 8.52
CA GLY A 44 -10.75 -3.42 8.55
C GLY A 44 -10.64 -4.53 7.48
N PRO A 45 -11.40 -5.61 7.65
CA PRO A 45 -11.31 -6.80 6.79
C PRO A 45 -11.75 -6.53 5.34
N ARG A 46 -12.56 -5.50 5.09
CA ARG A 46 -13.02 -5.15 3.75
C ARG A 46 -11.87 -4.63 2.88
N ILE A 47 -11.09 -3.65 3.37
CA ILE A 47 -9.98 -3.06 2.62
C ILE A 47 -8.89 -4.10 2.38
N VAL A 48 -8.57 -4.91 3.40
CA VAL A 48 -7.63 -6.03 3.27
C VAL A 48 -8.02 -6.97 2.14
N LYS A 49 -9.28 -7.43 2.11
CA LYS A 49 -9.77 -8.32 1.04
C LYS A 49 -9.65 -7.69 -0.35
N ILE A 50 -9.90 -6.39 -0.49
CA ILE A 50 -9.75 -5.69 -1.79
C ILE A 50 -8.28 -5.67 -2.21
N ILE A 51 -7.38 -5.34 -1.30
CA ILE A 51 -5.94 -5.32 -1.56
C ILE A 51 -5.45 -6.72 -1.97
N GLU A 52 -5.83 -7.76 -1.24
CA GLU A 52 -5.49 -9.14 -1.57
C GLU A 52 -6.02 -9.56 -2.95
N LYS A 53 -7.26 -9.19 -3.26
CA LYS A 53 -7.86 -9.44 -4.58
C LYS A 53 -7.07 -8.73 -5.68
N ASN A 54 -6.72 -7.46 -5.49
CA ASN A 54 -5.93 -6.69 -6.45
C ASN A 54 -4.52 -7.29 -6.61
N ARG A 55 -3.91 -7.76 -5.52
CA ARG A 55 -2.58 -8.39 -5.52
C ARG A 55 -2.52 -9.66 -6.36
N LYS A 56 -3.60 -10.43 -6.43
CA LYS A 56 -3.66 -11.61 -7.30
C LYS A 56 -3.41 -11.27 -8.77
N SER A 57 -3.80 -10.08 -9.24
CA SER A 57 -3.65 -9.69 -10.65
C SER A 57 -2.19 -9.48 -11.10
N LEU A 58 -1.26 -9.30 -10.16
CA LEU A 58 0.14 -8.98 -10.45
C LEU A 58 0.86 -10.03 -11.30
N ARG A 59 0.43 -11.29 -11.22
CA ARG A 59 0.97 -12.38 -12.04
C ARG A 59 0.84 -12.16 -13.55
N TYR A 60 0.04 -11.18 -13.97
CA TYR A 60 -0.18 -10.80 -15.37
C TYR A 60 0.38 -9.42 -15.70
N LEU A 61 1.06 -8.77 -14.78
CA LEU A 61 1.52 -7.38 -14.90
C LEU A 61 3.04 -7.31 -14.87
N HIS A 62 3.59 -6.38 -15.64
CA HIS A 62 4.99 -6.00 -15.61
C HIS A 62 5.08 -4.48 -15.46
N ALA A 63 5.76 -4.00 -14.42
CA ALA A 63 5.97 -2.58 -14.17
C ALA A 63 7.35 -2.14 -14.67
N THR A 64 7.36 -1.10 -15.51
CA THR A 64 8.56 -0.39 -15.96
C THR A 64 8.60 0.96 -15.26
N TYR A 65 9.74 1.33 -14.67
CA TYR A 65 9.93 2.61 -13.99
C TYR A 65 10.31 3.71 -14.98
N SER A 66 9.61 4.83 -14.93
CA SER A 66 9.80 5.95 -15.87
C SER A 66 10.42 7.20 -15.21
N GLY A 67 10.87 7.11 -13.95
CA GLY A 67 11.34 8.27 -13.18
C GLY A 67 10.25 8.87 -12.28
N ASP A 68 10.62 9.73 -11.33
CA ASP A 68 9.70 10.49 -10.48
C ASP A 68 8.56 9.70 -9.81
N LYS A 69 8.82 8.46 -9.37
CA LYS A 69 7.79 7.53 -8.85
C LYS A 69 6.63 7.28 -9.83
N ARG A 70 6.90 7.39 -11.14
CA ARG A 70 5.98 7.05 -12.24
C ARG A 70 6.34 5.72 -12.89
N PHE A 71 5.32 5.03 -13.35
CA PHE A 71 5.46 3.71 -13.93
C PHE A 71 4.53 3.50 -15.12
N GLU A 72 5.01 2.71 -16.06
CA GLU A 72 4.19 2.06 -17.07
C GLU A 72 3.97 0.60 -16.66
N VAL A 73 2.72 0.23 -16.45
CA VAL A 73 2.35 -1.13 -16.06
C VAL A 73 1.65 -1.82 -17.22
N ARG A 74 2.31 -2.84 -17.77
CA ARG A 74 1.86 -3.58 -18.95
C ARG A 74 1.21 -4.90 -18.54
N TYR A 75 0.09 -5.24 -19.17
CA TYR A 75 -0.43 -6.60 -19.18
C TYR A 75 0.41 -7.48 -20.10
N ILE A 76 0.98 -8.56 -19.56
CA ILE A 76 1.92 -9.44 -20.28
C ILE A 76 1.27 -10.04 -21.55
N HIS A 77 -0.02 -10.36 -21.48
CA HIS A 77 -0.71 -11.06 -22.57
C HIS A 77 -1.34 -10.13 -23.61
N SER A 78 -1.90 -8.98 -23.20
CA SER A 78 -2.60 -8.07 -24.12
C SER A 78 -1.74 -6.90 -24.59
N GLY A 79 -0.60 -6.65 -23.93
CA GLY A 79 0.24 -5.49 -24.20
C GLY A 79 -0.37 -4.16 -23.74
N HIS A 80 -1.60 -4.15 -23.21
CA HIS A 80 -2.26 -2.95 -22.70
C HIS A 80 -1.42 -2.33 -21.57
N ILE A 81 -1.21 -1.01 -21.62
CA ILE A 81 -0.38 -0.27 -20.67
C ILE A 81 -1.25 0.67 -19.85
N ASN A 82 -0.97 0.74 -18.55
CA ASN A 82 -1.51 1.75 -17.66
C ASN A 82 -0.40 2.59 -17.06
N ALA A 83 -0.57 3.90 -17.07
CA ALA A 83 0.31 4.82 -16.37
C ALA A 83 -0.08 4.88 -14.89
N VAL A 84 0.92 4.85 -14.02
CA VAL A 84 0.79 5.05 -12.57
C VAL A 84 1.66 6.23 -12.18
N ASP A 85 1.10 7.19 -11.45
CA ASP A 85 1.83 8.27 -10.79
C ASP A 85 1.56 8.17 -9.29
N LEU A 86 2.57 7.74 -8.53
CA LEU A 86 2.45 7.57 -7.07
C LEU A 86 2.41 8.91 -6.33
N VAL A 87 3.01 9.97 -6.88
CA VAL A 87 3.02 11.31 -6.27
C VAL A 87 1.64 11.96 -6.43
N ALA A 88 1.11 11.96 -7.65
CA ALA A 88 -0.22 12.48 -7.94
C ALA A 88 -1.34 11.57 -7.43
N LYS A 89 -1.00 10.38 -6.92
CA LYS A 89 -1.93 9.31 -6.52
C LYS A 89 -2.93 8.94 -7.61
N THR A 90 -2.45 8.76 -8.84
CA THR A 90 -3.29 8.43 -10.00
C THR A 90 -2.86 7.15 -10.70
N CYS A 91 -3.85 6.51 -11.33
CA CYS A 91 -3.64 5.45 -12.31
C CYS A 91 -4.59 5.66 -13.49
N SER A 92 -4.13 5.45 -14.73
CA SER A 92 -4.96 5.59 -15.93
C SER A 92 -6.18 4.65 -15.95
N CYS A 93 -6.15 3.56 -15.17
CA CYS A 93 -7.30 2.67 -15.02
C CYS A 93 -8.44 3.26 -14.18
N ARG A 94 -8.22 4.40 -13.51
CA ARG A 94 -9.17 5.17 -12.65
C ARG A 94 -9.69 4.46 -11.40
N SER A 95 -9.46 3.16 -11.25
CA SER A 95 -9.98 2.39 -10.11
C SER A 95 -9.44 2.88 -8.77
N TRP A 96 -8.18 3.35 -8.73
CA TRP A 96 -7.59 3.87 -7.49
C TRP A 96 -8.26 5.17 -7.06
N GLN A 97 -8.44 6.10 -7.99
CA GLN A 97 -9.09 7.39 -7.75
C GLN A 97 -10.55 7.25 -7.33
N LEU A 98 -11.26 6.27 -7.90
CA LEU A 98 -12.68 6.02 -7.58
C LEU A 98 -12.89 5.31 -6.24
N SER A 99 -12.01 4.36 -5.90
CA SER A 99 -12.19 3.54 -4.69
C SER A 99 -11.38 4.02 -3.49
N GLY A 100 -10.39 4.88 -3.71
CA GLY A 100 -9.39 5.22 -2.70
C GLY A 100 -8.41 4.09 -2.37
N VAL A 101 -8.54 2.90 -2.99
CA VAL A 101 -7.72 1.71 -2.71
C VAL A 101 -6.78 1.44 -3.89
N PRO A 102 -5.48 1.20 -3.65
CA PRO A 102 -4.53 0.86 -4.71
C PRO A 102 -5.02 -0.29 -5.60
N CYS A 103 -5.08 -0.05 -6.90
CA CYS A 103 -5.41 -1.07 -7.89
C CYS A 103 -4.20 -2.00 -8.14
N GLY A 104 -4.40 -3.08 -8.90
CA GLY A 104 -3.32 -4.03 -9.24
C GLY A 104 -2.10 -3.35 -9.86
N HIS A 105 -2.28 -2.30 -10.67
CA HIS A 105 -1.18 -1.55 -11.27
C HIS A 105 -0.33 -0.82 -10.23
N VAL A 106 -0.98 -0.13 -9.29
CA VAL A 106 -0.29 0.61 -8.21
C VAL A 106 0.47 -0.36 -7.30
N ILE A 107 -0.16 -1.49 -6.94
CA ILE A 107 0.50 -2.52 -6.13
C ILE A 107 1.70 -3.09 -6.89
N CYS A 108 1.56 -3.39 -8.19
CA CYS A 108 2.67 -3.87 -9.02
C CYS A 108 3.85 -2.89 -9.05
N SER A 109 3.58 -1.59 -9.21
CA SER A 109 4.60 -0.53 -9.17
C SER A 109 5.34 -0.46 -7.82
N LEU A 110 4.63 -0.62 -6.70
CA LEU A 110 5.25 -0.63 -5.38
C LEU A 110 6.10 -1.88 -5.16
N GLU A 111 5.61 -3.06 -5.56
CA GLU A 111 6.35 -4.31 -5.42
C GLU A 111 7.61 -4.35 -6.29
N SER A 112 7.57 -3.82 -7.52
CA SER A 112 8.74 -3.79 -8.42
C SER A 112 9.91 -2.94 -7.89
N ARG A 113 9.66 -2.07 -6.90
CA ARG A 113 10.67 -1.25 -6.23
C ARG A 113 10.96 -1.66 -4.79
N GLY A 114 10.40 -2.78 -4.32
CA GLY A 114 10.54 -3.20 -2.92
C GLY A 114 9.79 -2.32 -1.92
N MET A 115 8.90 -1.44 -2.39
CA MET A 115 8.14 -0.48 -1.57
C MET A 115 6.82 -1.08 -1.05
N SER A 116 6.74 -2.40 -0.88
CA SER A 116 5.51 -3.06 -0.47
C SER A 116 5.06 -2.70 0.96
N SER A 117 5.98 -2.25 1.81
CA SER A 117 5.69 -1.72 3.15
C SER A 117 4.86 -0.44 3.10
N ASP A 118 5.01 0.33 2.02
CA ASP A 118 4.48 1.69 1.89
C ASP A 118 3.07 1.69 1.32
N LEU A 119 2.54 0.51 0.94
CA LEU A 119 1.23 0.35 0.32
C LEU A 119 0.12 1.10 1.08
N MET A 120 0.20 1.15 2.40
CA MET A 120 -0.81 1.80 3.23
C MET A 120 -0.82 3.32 3.09
N LEU A 121 0.30 3.96 2.71
CA LEU A 121 0.38 5.41 2.44
C LEU A 121 -0.45 5.81 1.20
N TYR A 122 -0.82 4.82 0.39
CA TYR A 122 -1.56 4.97 -0.87
C TYR A 122 -3.04 4.54 -0.75
N VAL A 123 -3.49 4.10 0.43
CA VAL A 123 -4.92 3.99 0.74
C VAL A 123 -5.43 5.36 1.16
N SER A 124 -6.57 5.81 0.63
CA SER A 124 -7.19 7.07 1.02
C SER A 124 -7.80 6.95 2.41
N ASP A 125 -7.64 7.98 3.24
CA ASP A 125 -8.29 8.06 4.54
C ASP A 125 -9.80 8.20 4.30
N CYS A 126 -10.57 7.26 4.86
CA CYS A 126 -12.03 7.25 4.81
C CYS A 126 -12.64 8.21 5.83
#